data_AF-A0A0F3IN07-F1
#
_entry.id   AF-A0A0F3IN07-F1
#
_cell.length_a   1.000
_cell.length_b   1.000
_cell.length_c   1.000
_cell.angle_alpha   90.00
_cell.angle_beta   90.00
_cell.angle_gamma   90.00
#
_symmetry.space_group_name_H-M   'P 1'
#
loop_
_entity.id
_entity.type
_entity.pdbx_description
1 polymer ?
#
loop_
_entity_poly.entity_id
_entity_poly.type
_entity_poly.pdbx_seq_one_letter_code
_entity_poly.pdbx_strand_id
1 'polypeptide(L)'
;MLTKQDFLDKIGQSIGDYPDIAPLWKVDDPRTKQITDAMATMLSMLSQQIDVAMAEPFVKSRDATVLADAAIRGISNEAKPATVQLTVTNENLVPVQIQAGMALLDSNGNRYVVTEPATIDASTLVSSAYVPGTGTIQAKQYYTETIVETATRSEDFYAVAIPEANDNAYISKLTVFLADSDTPYQYANKLINVFAWGKNIHG
;
A
#
# COMPACT_ATOMS: atom_id res chain seq x y z
N MET A 1 -9.55 -1.08 31.24
CA MET A 1 -8.82 -2.36 31.39
C MET A 1 -9.09 -2.98 32.74
N LEU A 2 -9.81 -4.11 32.71
CA LEU A 2 -9.99 -4.96 33.88
C LEU A 2 -8.80 -5.92 33.99
N THR A 3 -8.25 -6.05 35.19
CA THR A 3 -7.10 -6.90 35.50
C THR A 3 -7.55 -8.27 35.99
N LYS A 4 -6.62 -9.24 36.04
CA LYS A 4 -6.87 -10.56 36.64
C LYS A 4 -7.45 -10.44 38.05
N GLN A 5 -6.96 -9.49 38.86
CA GLN A 5 -7.41 -9.30 40.23
C GLN A 5 -8.87 -8.85 40.28
N ASP A 6 -9.29 -7.94 39.39
CA ASP A 6 -10.68 -7.48 39.34
C ASP A 6 -11.66 -8.62 39.02
N PHE A 7 -11.25 -9.55 38.16
CA PHE A 7 -12.04 -10.75 37.87
C PHE A 7 -12.05 -11.75 39.03
N LEU A 8 -10.93 -11.93 39.73
CA LEU A 8 -10.88 -12.78 40.94
C LEU A 8 -11.75 -12.24 42.07
N ASP A 9 -11.77 -10.92 42.27
CA ASP A 9 -12.60 -10.27 43.27
C ASP A 9 -14.10 -10.44 42.94
N LYS A 10 -14.46 -10.40 41.66
CA LYS A 10 -15.84 -10.68 41.20
C LYS A 10 -16.22 -12.15 41.34
N ILE A 11 -15.30 -13.07 41.05
CA ILE A 11 -15.50 -14.51 41.28
C ILE A 11 -15.70 -14.78 42.79
N GLY A 12 -14.91 -14.15 43.66
CA GLY A 12 -15.07 -14.28 45.11
C GLY A 12 -16.41 -13.76 45.63
N GLN A 13 -16.99 -12.74 44.99
CA GLN A 13 -18.33 -12.23 45.29
C GLN A 13 -19.45 -13.19 44.87
N SER A 14 -19.31 -13.88 43.73
CA SER A 14 -20.32 -14.82 43.22
C SER A 14 -20.18 -16.24 43.77
N ILE A 15 -19.02 -16.62 44.30
CA ILE A 15 -18.79 -17.97 44.82
C ILE A 15 -19.65 -18.29 46.05
N GLY A 16 -20.15 -17.25 46.73
CA GLY A 16 -21.09 -17.37 47.84
C GLY A 16 -22.43 -18.03 47.45
N ASP A 17 -22.77 -18.00 46.16
CA ASP A 17 -23.97 -18.65 45.61
C ASP A 17 -23.81 -20.18 45.46
N TYR A 18 -22.59 -20.70 45.65
CA TYR A 18 -22.24 -22.12 45.49
C TYR A 18 -21.78 -22.72 46.83
N PRO A 19 -22.71 -23.21 47.67
CA PRO A 19 -22.41 -23.64 49.05
C PRO A 19 -21.43 -24.82 49.15
N ASP A 20 -21.34 -25.67 48.13
CA ASP A 20 -20.43 -26.83 48.11
C ASP A 20 -18.98 -26.43 47.75
N ILE A 21 -18.80 -25.32 47.02
CA ILE A 21 -17.52 -24.87 46.47
C ILE A 21 -16.96 -23.68 47.28
N ALA A 22 -17.82 -22.87 47.88
CA ALA A 22 -17.44 -21.72 48.70
C ALA A 22 -16.45 -22.06 49.85
N PRO A 23 -16.56 -23.20 50.56
CA PRO A 23 -15.60 -23.59 51.58
C PRO A 23 -14.23 -23.91 50.98
N LEU A 24 -14.20 -24.59 49.82
CA LEU A 24 -12.98 -24.95 49.09
C LEU A 24 -12.24 -23.72 48.56
N TRP A 25 -13.01 -22.70 48.15
CA TRP A 25 -12.46 -21.40 47.77
C TRP A 25 -11.79 -20.67 48.94
N LYS A 26 -12.45 -20.66 50.11
CA LYS A 26 -11.93 -19.97 51.32
C LYS A 26 -10.64 -20.57 51.86
N VAL A 27 -10.36 -21.84 51.57
CA VAL A 27 -9.13 -22.53 51.97
C VAL A 27 -8.07 -22.57 50.87
N ASP A 28 -8.26 -21.82 49.78
CA ASP A 28 -7.34 -21.77 48.64
C ASP A 28 -7.06 -23.16 48.03
N ASP A 29 -8.09 -24.01 47.88
CA ASP A 29 -7.94 -25.32 47.26
C ASP A 29 -7.37 -25.19 45.83
N PRO A 30 -6.21 -25.81 45.53
CA PRO A 30 -5.56 -25.72 44.22
C PRO A 30 -6.44 -26.11 43.04
N ARG A 31 -7.39 -27.04 43.21
CA ARG A 31 -8.24 -27.56 42.13
C ARG A 31 -9.25 -26.53 41.66
N THR A 32 -9.85 -25.80 42.60
CA THR A 32 -10.81 -24.73 42.29
C THR A 32 -10.06 -23.50 41.81
N LYS A 33 -8.95 -23.17 42.49
CA LYS A 33 -8.16 -21.97 42.22
C LYS A 33 -7.48 -21.99 40.85
N GLN A 34 -6.96 -23.14 40.40
CA GLN A 34 -6.31 -23.26 39.10
C GLN A 34 -7.24 -22.90 37.94
N ILE A 35 -8.49 -23.36 37.98
CA ILE A 35 -9.47 -23.14 36.90
C ILE A 35 -9.93 -21.68 36.89
N THR A 36 -10.27 -21.13 38.06
CA THR A 36 -10.70 -19.72 38.16
C THR A 36 -9.58 -18.75 37.82
N ASP A 37 -8.33 -19.05 38.19
CA ASP A 37 -7.17 -18.23 37.84
C ASP A 37 -6.92 -18.23 36.34
N ALA A 38 -7.04 -19.39 35.69
CA ALA A 38 -6.92 -19.51 34.24
C ALA A 38 -8.04 -18.72 33.53
N MET A 39 -9.28 -18.83 34.00
CA MET A 39 -10.42 -18.08 33.46
C MET A 39 -10.27 -16.58 33.66
N ALA A 40 -9.88 -16.13 34.85
CA ALA A 40 -9.60 -14.71 35.12
C ALA A 40 -8.47 -14.17 34.25
N THR A 41 -7.44 -14.98 34.00
CA THR A 41 -6.33 -14.63 33.10
C THR A 41 -6.83 -14.48 31.65
N MET A 42 -7.58 -15.47 31.13
CA MET A 42 -8.17 -15.40 29.79
C MET A 42 -9.09 -14.18 29.62
N LEU A 43 -9.96 -13.91 30.60
CA LEU A 43 -10.85 -12.75 30.58
C LEU A 43 -10.11 -11.42 30.65
N SER A 44 -9.01 -11.36 31.41
CA SER A 44 -8.16 -10.16 31.44
C SER A 44 -7.47 -9.90 30.10
N MET A 45 -7.00 -10.95 29.41
CA MET A 45 -6.42 -10.82 28.07
C MET A 45 -7.49 -10.39 27.05
N LEU A 46 -8.70 -10.92 27.14
CA LEU A 46 -9.81 -10.53 26.28
C LEU A 46 -10.23 -9.07 26.52
N SER A 47 -10.33 -8.64 27.78
CA SER A 47 -10.64 -7.24 28.12
C SER A 47 -9.61 -6.28 27.54
N GLN A 48 -8.33 -6.65 27.55
CA GLN A 48 -7.27 -5.87 26.91
C GLN A 48 -7.47 -5.76 25.39
N GLN A 49 -7.83 -6.86 24.72
CA GLN A 49 -8.09 -6.85 23.28
C GLN A 49 -9.31 -6.00 22.92
N ILE A 50 -10.39 -6.06 23.71
CA ILE A 50 -11.60 -5.26 23.49
C ILE A 50 -11.30 -3.77 23.65
N ASP A 51 -10.60 -3.37 24.72
CA ASP A 51 -10.24 -1.97 24.94
C ASP A 51 -9.39 -1.42 23.78
N VAL A 52 -8.44 -2.21 23.29
CA VAL A 52 -7.62 -1.87 22.11
C VAL A 52 -8.48 -1.77 20.85
N ALA A 53 -9.34 -2.75 20.60
CA ALA A 53 -10.23 -2.77 19.42
C ALA A 53 -11.26 -1.63 19.43
N MET A 54 -11.72 -1.20 20.61
CA MET A 54 -12.61 -0.04 20.75
C MET A 54 -11.89 1.29 20.53
N ALA A 55 -10.61 1.39 20.87
CA ALA A 55 -9.79 2.59 20.68
C ALA A 55 -9.24 2.72 19.25
N GLU A 56 -9.02 1.59 18.57
CA GLU A 56 -8.41 1.49 17.24
C GLU A 56 -9.08 2.38 16.16
N PRO A 57 -10.42 2.46 16.06
CA PRO A 57 -11.09 3.34 15.09
C PRO A 57 -10.77 4.83 15.25
N PHE A 58 -10.45 5.27 16.48
CA PHE A 58 -10.27 6.69 16.82
C PHE A 58 -8.80 7.11 16.84
N VAL A 59 -7.94 6.29 17.45
CA VAL A 59 -6.53 6.64 17.67
C VAL A 59 -5.64 6.13 16.53
N LYS A 60 -6.04 5.04 15.84
CA LYS A 60 -5.25 4.40 14.76
C LYS A 60 -3.79 4.22 15.14
N SER A 61 -3.54 3.57 16.27
CA SER A 61 -2.19 3.43 16.84
C SER A 61 -1.40 2.25 16.29
N ARG A 62 -2.03 1.33 15.54
CA ARG A 62 -1.35 0.16 14.97
C ARG A 62 -1.00 0.42 13.51
N ASP A 63 0.24 0.11 13.14
CA ASP A 63 0.74 0.29 11.77
C ASP A 63 -0.16 -0.34 10.71
N ALA A 64 -0.69 -1.55 10.98
CA ALA A 64 -1.62 -2.22 10.08
C ALA A 64 -2.89 -1.39 9.81
N THR A 65 -3.47 -0.76 10.84
CA THR A 65 -4.66 0.09 10.68
C THR A 65 -4.37 1.46 10.10
N VAL A 66 -3.17 2.01 10.36
CA VAL A 66 -2.70 3.24 9.72
C VAL A 66 -2.53 3.01 8.23
N LEU A 67 -1.87 1.92 7.84
CA LEU A 67 -1.68 1.54 6.44
C LEU A 67 -3.01 1.21 5.76
N ALA A 68 -3.93 0.52 6.43
CA ALA A 68 -5.25 0.22 5.89
C ALA A 68 -6.08 1.51 5.68
N ASP A 69 -6.09 2.43 6.64
CA ASP A 69 -6.78 3.72 6.49
C ASP A 69 -6.11 4.61 5.44
N ALA A 70 -4.78 4.60 5.36
CA ALA A 70 -4.02 5.29 4.31
C ALA A 70 -4.37 4.71 2.92
N ALA A 71 -4.39 3.39 2.77
CA ALA A 71 -4.78 2.72 1.53
C ALA A 71 -6.23 3.02 1.11
N ILE A 72 -7.19 3.02 2.06
CA ILE A 72 -8.59 3.42 1.79
C ILE A 72 -8.67 4.87 1.30
N ARG A 73 -7.79 5.75 1.80
CA ARG A 73 -7.69 7.16 1.37
C ARG A 73 -6.86 7.34 0.10
N GLY A 74 -6.33 6.26 -0.49
CA GLY A 74 -5.44 6.31 -1.64
C GLY A 74 -4.06 6.87 -1.33
N ILE A 75 -3.68 6.97 -0.06
CA ILE A 75 -2.35 7.38 0.40
C ILE A 75 -1.48 6.14 0.45
N SER A 76 -0.68 5.93 -0.59
CA SER A 76 0.35 4.89 -0.64
C SER A 76 1.72 5.53 -0.44
N ASN A 77 2.65 4.79 0.18
CA ASN A 77 4.04 5.20 0.28
C ASN A 77 4.71 5.02 -1.10
N GLU A 78 4.57 6.02 -1.95
CA GLU A 78 5.11 6.03 -3.31
C GLU A 78 6.45 6.76 -3.37
N ALA A 79 7.45 6.14 -3.99
CA ALA A 79 8.69 6.81 -4.32
C ALA A 79 8.48 7.78 -5.49
N LYS A 80 9.11 8.97 -5.42
CA LYS A 80 9.09 9.92 -6.52
C LYS A 80 10.26 9.61 -7.47
N PRO A 81 10.01 9.35 -8.77
CA PRO A 81 11.09 9.11 -9.72
C PRO A 81 11.93 10.37 -9.93
N ALA A 82 13.25 10.19 -10.06
CA ALA A 82 14.16 11.28 -10.36
C ALA A 82 13.81 11.91 -11.71
N THR A 83 13.75 13.24 -11.76
CA THR A 83 13.55 14.00 -13.01
C THR A 83 14.86 14.71 -13.33
N VAL A 84 15.36 14.53 -14.55
CA VAL A 84 16.64 15.06 -15.02
C VAL A 84 16.45 15.87 -16.30
N GLN A 85 17.28 16.88 -16.48
CA GLN A 85 17.41 17.62 -17.73
C GLN A 85 18.67 17.14 -18.44
N LEU A 86 18.52 16.65 -19.67
CA LEU A 86 19.62 16.13 -20.49
C LEU A 86 19.89 17.09 -21.64
N THR A 87 21.16 17.42 -21.86
CA THR A 87 21.59 18.15 -23.06
C THR A 87 21.92 17.14 -24.15
N VAL A 88 21.28 17.29 -25.30
CA VAL A 88 21.46 16.42 -26.47
C VAL A 88 22.14 17.21 -27.57
N THR A 89 23.14 16.58 -28.17
CA THR A 89 23.90 17.12 -29.29
C THR A 89 23.60 16.27 -30.53
N ASN A 90 23.16 16.90 -31.61
CA ASN A 90 22.89 16.26 -32.89
C ASN A 90 23.97 16.65 -33.92
N GLU A 91 24.78 15.68 -34.30
CA GLU A 91 25.83 15.84 -35.31
C GLU A 91 25.32 15.55 -36.75
N ASN A 92 24.08 15.08 -36.90
CA ASN A 92 23.51 14.74 -38.20
C ASN A 92 23.09 15.99 -38.98
N LEU A 93 23.11 15.90 -40.32
CA LEU A 93 22.63 16.96 -41.22
C LEU A 93 21.09 17.05 -41.33
N VAL A 94 20.37 16.29 -40.49
CA VAL A 94 18.91 16.23 -40.44
C VAL A 94 18.48 16.43 -38.99
N PRO A 95 17.39 17.18 -38.73
CA PRO A 95 16.88 17.33 -37.37
C PRO A 95 16.42 15.98 -36.81
N VAL A 96 16.68 15.76 -35.53
CA VAL A 96 16.30 14.54 -34.80
C VAL A 96 15.12 14.85 -33.90
N GLN A 97 14.04 14.09 -34.06
CA GLN A 97 12.89 14.17 -33.17
C GLN A 97 13.01 13.13 -32.06
N ILE A 98 12.98 13.62 -30.82
CA ILE A 98 12.92 12.81 -29.62
C ILE A 98 11.46 12.84 -29.16
N GLN A 99 10.82 11.67 -29.12
CA GLN A 99 9.43 11.54 -28.72
C GLN A 99 9.31 11.29 -27.21
N ALA A 100 8.19 11.73 -26.63
CA ALA A 100 7.83 11.34 -25.27
C ALA A 100 7.66 9.81 -25.20
N GLY A 101 8.12 9.20 -24.10
CA GLY A 101 8.10 7.76 -23.91
C GLY A 101 9.33 7.02 -24.44
N MET A 102 10.22 7.68 -25.18
CA MET A 102 11.49 7.07 -25.59
C MET A 102 12.37 6.76 -24.39
N ALA A 103 12.95 5.55 -24.37
CA ALA A 103 13.89 5.13 -23.36
C ALA A 103 15.32 5.48 -23.78
N LEU A 104 16.06 6.14 -22.90
CA LEU A 104 17.46 6.48 -23.01
C LEU A 104 18.23 5.72 -21.92
N LEU A 105 19.44 5.28 -22.24
CA LEU A 105 20.33 4.60 -21.31
C LEU A 105 21.56 5.46 -21.07
N ASP A 106 21.95 5.62 -19.81
CA ASP A 106 23.24 6.21 -19.48
C ASP A 106 24.39 5.18 -19.60
N SER A 107 25.62 5.63 -19.42
CA SER A 107 26.83 4.78 -19.45
C SER A 107 26.87 3.71 -18.34
N ASN A 108 26.09 3.89 -17.28
CA ASN A 108 25.97 2.96 -16.16
C ASN A 108 24.79 1.98 -16.34
N GLY A 109 24.04 2.09 -17.45
CA GLY A 109 22.87 1.27 -17.74
C GLY A 109 21.57 1.76 -17.11
N ASN A 110 21.54 2.94 -16.47
CA ASN A 110 20.31 3.51 -15.91
C ASN A 110 19.38 3.94 -17.04
N ARG A 111 18.11 3.57 -16.90
CA ARG A 111 17.06 3.88 -17.88
C ARG A 111 16.33 5.17 -17.52
N TYR A 112 16.26 6.07 -18.50
CA TYR A 112 15.50 7.32 -18.45
C TYR A 112 14.43 7.31 -19.52
N VAL A 113 13.22 7.76 -19.19
CA VAL A 113 12.11 7.88 -20.14
C VAL A 113 11.82 9.35 -20.37
N VAL A 114 11.87 9.77 -21.64
CA VAL A 114 11.62 11.16 -22.05
C VAL A 114 10.19 11.54 -21.72
N THR A 115 10.00 12.68 -21.06
CA THR A 115 8.66 13.15 -20.65
C THR A 115 8.01 14.06 -21.67
N GLU A 116 8.81 14.85 -22.38
CA GLU A 116 8.32 15.86 -23.34
C GLU A 116 9.02 15.66 -24.68
N PRO A 117 8.28 15.70 -25.81
CA PRO A 117 8.90 15.58 -27.12
C PRO A 117 9.74 16.84 -27.42
N ALA A 118 10.88 16.64 -28.06
CA ALA A 118 11.76 17.73 -28.47
C ALA A 118 12.35 17.46 -29.85
N THR A 119 12.55 18.52 -30.64
CA THR A 119 13.29 18.43 -31.90
C THR A 119 14.65 19.07 -31.70
N ILE A 120 15.71 18.31 -31.98
CA ILE A 120 17.09 18.81 -31.97
C ILE A 120 17.46 19.16 -33.40
N ASP A 121 17.86 20.40 -33.61
CA ASP A 121 18.20 20.90 -34.94
C ASP A 121 19.33 20.10 -35.60
N ALA A 122 19.38 20.14 -36.93
CA ALA A 122 20.47 19.57 -37.69
C ALA A 122 21.78 20.31 -37.43
N SER A 123 22.90 19.62 -37.64
CA SER A 123 24.19 20.27 -37.75
C SER A 123 24.21 21.23 -38.94
N THR A 124 24.72 22.43 -38.72
CA THR A 124 24.82 23.49 -39.74
C THR A 124 26.27 23.78 -40.08
N LEU A 125 26.56 24.05 -41.35
CA LEU A 125 27.90 24.43 -41.79
C LEU A 125 28.12 25.92 -41.54
N VAL A 126 29.07 26.26 -40.65
CA VAL A 126 29.45 27.64 -40.33
C VAL A 126 30.94 27.80 -40.58
N SER A 127 31.31 28.71 -41.49
CA SER A 127 32.71 29.09 -41.76
C SER A 127 33.68 27.90 -41.92
N SER A 128 33.28 26.89 -42.70
CA SER A 128 34.06 25.67 -43.00
C SER A 128 34.06 24.55 -41.93
N ALA A 129 33.28 24.67 -40.86
CA ALA A 129 33.11 23.61 -39.86
C ALA A 129 31.62 23.30 -39.60
N TYR A 130 31.32 22.03 -39.37
CA TYR A 130 29.98 21.61 -38.92
C TYR A 130 29.82 21.93 -37.44
N VAL A 131 28.81 22.75 -37.12
CA VAL A 131 28.39 23.04 -35.75
C VAL A 131 27.21 22.14 -35.44
N PRO A 132 27.27 21.28 -34.41
CA PRO A 132 26.16 20.39 -34.09
C PRO A 132 24.97 21.18 -33.54
N GLY A 133 23.76 20.69 -33.83
CA GLY A 133 22.56 21.20 -33.17
C GLY A 133 22.58 20.79 -31.70
N THR A 134 22.11 21.65 -30.81
CA THR A 134 21.99 21.33 -29.38
C THR A 134 20.59 21.64 -28.89
N GLY A 135 20.09 20.83 -27.98
CA GLY A 135 18.81 21.06 -27.32
C GLY A 135 18.76 20.37 -25.97
N THR A 136 17.77 20.73 -25.17
CA THR A 136 17.57 20.14 -23.84
C THR A 136 16.28 19.38 -23.79
N ILE A 137 16.29 18.21 -23.15
CA ILE A 137 15.10 17.39 -22.93
C ILE A 137 14.93 17.09 -21.45
N GLN A 138 13.68 16.86 -21.04
CA GLN A 138 13.39 16.34 -19.71
C GLN A 138 13.12 14.84 -19.78
N ALA A 139 13.67 14.10 -18.82
CA ALA A 139 13.45 12.67 -18.69
C ALA A 139 13.28 12.27 -17.22
N LYS A 140 12.57 11.16 -16.99
CA LYS A 140 12.36 10.57 -15.67
C LYS A 140 12.98 9.19 -15.58
N GLN A 141 13.58 8.87 -14.45
CA GLN A 141 14.17 7.56 -14.20
C GLN A 141 13.09 6.62 -13.63
N TYR A 142 12.57 5.73 -14.48
CA TYR A 142 11.69 4.64 -14.06
C TYR A 142 11.65 3.54 -15.12
N TYR A 143 11.21 2.36 -14.71
CA TYR A 143 10.78 1.30 -15.62
C TYR A 143 9.41 0.79 -15.18
N THR A 144 8.75 0.06 -16.07
CA THR A 144 7.45 -0.54 -15.81
C THR A 144 7.57 -2.04 -16.00
N GLU A 145 7.18 -2.78 -14.98
CA GLU A 145 7.04 -4.23 -15.02
C GLU A 145 5.55 -4.58 -15.00
N THR A 146 5.16 -5.54 -15.83
CA THR A 146 3.77 -6.01 -15.92
C THR A 146 3.68 -7.42 -15.39
N ILE A 147 2.90 -7.60 -14.34
CA ILE A 147 2.63 -8.90 -13.72
C ILE A 147 1.23 -9.31 -14.13
N VAL A 148 1.10 -10.50 -14.72
CA VAL A 148 -0.18 -11.07 -15.12
C VAL A 148 -0.51 -12.19 -14.15
N GLU A 149 -1.59 -12.02 -13.40
CA GLU A 149 -2.09 -13.04 -12.49
C GLU A 149 -3.55 -13.39 -12.81
N THR A 150 -3.87 -14.68 -12.71
CA THR A 150 -5.25 -15.17 -12.87
C THR A 150 -5.81 -15.50 -11.49
N ALA A 151 -6.87 -14.80 -11.09
CA ALA A 151 -7.60 -15.12 -9.87
C ALA A 151 -8.26 -16.51 -10.01
N THR A 152 -7.77 -17.49 -9.25
CA THR A 152 -8.27 -18.87 -9.29
C THR A 152 -9.44 -19.11 -8.33
N ARG A 153 -9.74 -18.13 -7.47
CA ARG A 153 -10.79 -18.18 -6.45
C ARG A 153 -11.53 -16.85 -6.40
N SER A 154 -12.83 -16.92 -6.12
CA SER A 154 -13.67 -15.74 -5.88
C SER A 154 -13.64 -15.43 -4.38
N GLU A 155 -12.76 -14.53 -3.98
CA GLU A 155 -12.61 -14.04 -2.61
C GLU A 155 -12.74 -12.51 -2.61
N ASP A 156 -13.27 -11.93 -1.53
CA ASP A 156 -13.47 -10.47 -1.42
C ASP A 156 -12.15 -9.69 -1.47
N PHE A 157 -11.07 -10.32 -0.99
CA PHE A 157 -9.71 -9.78 -1.07
C PHE A 157 -8.77 -10.86 -1.59
N TYR A 158 -8.17 -10.59 -2.75
CA TYR A 158 -7.17 -11.47 -3.35
C TYR A 158 -5.79 -10.82 -3.26
N ALA A 159 -4.91 -11.42 -2.46
CA ALA A 159 -3.57 -10.89 -2.23
C ALA A 159 -2.65 -11.31 -3.38
N VAL A 160 -2.08 -10.33 -4.07
CA VAL A 160 -1.05 -10.52 -5.10
C VAL A 160 0.30 -10.14 -4.51
N ALA A 161 1.25 -11.07 -4.52
CA ALA A 161 2.61 -10.79 -4.09
C ALA A 161 3.35 -10.02 -5.19
N ILE A 162 3.79 -8.81 -4.88
CA ILE A 162 4.65 -8.03 -5.77
C ILE A 162 6.10 -8.45 -5.47
N PRO A 163 6.87 -8.92 -6.47
CA PRO A 163 8.26 -9.28 -6.28
C PRO A 163 9.08 -8.05 -5.86
N GLU A 164 10.08 -8.27 -5.02
CA GLU A 164 11.05 -7.22 -4.70
C GLU A 164 11.88 -6.88 -5.93
N ALA A 165 12.23 -5.59 -6.07
CA ALA A 165 13.05 -5.13 -7.16
C ALA A 165 14.50 -5.62 -6.97
N ASN A 166 15.09 -6.24 -8.00
CA ASN A 166 16.46 -6.76 -7.95
C ASN A 166 17.54 -5.67 -7.93
N ASP A 167 17.16 -4.41 -8.15
CA ASP A 167 18.04 -3.27 -8.39
C ASP A 167 17.89 -2.15 -7.33
N ASN A 168 17.40 -2.48 -6.12
CA ASN A 168 17.07 -1.52 -5.06
C ASN A 168 16.09 -0.42 -5.51
N ALA A 169 15.32 -0.64 -6.59
CA ALA A 169 14.29 0.28 -7.00
C ALA A 169 13.11 0.25 -6.02
N TYR A 170 12.41 1.39 -5.92
CA TYR A 170 11.22 1.52 -5.10
C TYR A 170 9.98 1.65 -5.99
N ILE A 171 8.84 1.18 -5.48
CA ILE A 171 7.55 1.31 -6.17
C ILE A 171 7.18 2.80 -6.19
N SER A 172 7.03 3.33 -7.40
CA SER A 172 6.58 4.71 -7.63
C SER A 172 5.11 4.81 -7.96
N LYS A 173 4.56 3.78 -8.62
CA LYS A 173 3.15 3.70 -9.00
C LYS A 173 2.75 2.25 -9.20
N LEU A 174 1.57 1.89 -8.68
CA LEU A 174 0.92 0.61 -8.97
C LEU A 174 -0.38 0.87 -9.72
N THR A 175 -0.67 0.09 -10.76
CA THR A 175 -1.93 0.20 -11.49
C THR A 175 -2.37 -1.19 -11.89
N VAL A 176 -3.63 -1.50 -11.64
CA VAL A 176 -4.23 -2.80 -11.95
C VAL A 176 -5.12 -2.61 -13.16
N PHE A 177 -5.03 -3.53 -14.12
CA PHE A 177 -5.89 -3.57 -15.29
C PHE A 177 -6.64 -4.91 -15.31
N LEU A 178 -7.88 -4.89 -15.79
CA LEU A 178 -8.57 -6.13 -16.14
C LEU A 178 -8.05 -6.58 -17.51
N ALA A 179 -8.00 -7.89 -17.75
CA ALA A 179 -7.40 -8.47 -18.95
C ALA A 179 -7.90 -7.87 -20.28
N ASP A 180 -9.18 -7.46 -20.31
CA ASP A 180 -9.84 -6.92 -21.51
C ASP A 180 -10.11 -5.40 -21.44
N SER A 181 -9.49 -4.69 -20.49
CA SER A 181 -9.73 -3.26 -20.25
C SER A 181 -8.44 -2.46 -20.23
N ASP A 182 -8.39 -1.44 -21.06
CA ASP A 182 -7.32 -0.41 -21.04
C ASP A 182 -7.58 0.67 -19.97
N THR A 183 -8.72 0.58 -19.28
CA THR A 183 -9.02 1.46 -18.14
C THR A 183 -8.54 0.81 -16.84
N PRO A 184 -7.75 1.54 -16.01
CA PRO A 184 -7.35 1.07 -14.70
C PRO A 184 -8.54 0.64 -13.87
N TYR A 185 -8.42 -0.52 -13.22
CA TYR A 185 -9.41 -0.99 -12.27
C TYR A 185 -9.52 0.01 -11.12
N GLN A 186 -10.74 0.49 -10.88
CA GLN A 186 -11.07 1.34 -9.74
C GLN A 186 -11.97 0.56 -8.80
N TYR A 187 -11.52 0.38 -7.56
CA TYR A 187 -12.36 -0.22 -6.54
C TYR A 187 -13.37 0.81 -6.04
N ALA A 188 -14.65 0.61 -6.39
CA ALA A 188 -15.76 1.33 -5.78
C ALA A 188 -16.48 0.39 -4.81
N ASN A 189 -16.37 0.67 -3.51
CA ASN A 189 -17.17 -0.05 -2.52
C ASN A 189 -18.65 0.23 -2.79
N LYS A 190 -19.45 -0.81 -3.06
CA LYS A 190 -20.91 -0.72 -3.28
C LYS A 190 -21.67 -0.04 -2.13
N LEU A 191 -21.04 0.14 -0.96
CA LEU A 191 -21.66 0.76 0.22
C LEU A 191 -21.52 2.29 0.29
N ILE A 192 -20.83 2.95 -0.63
CA ILE A 192 -20.85 4.41 -0.72
C ILE A 192 -21.49 4.79 -2.05
N ASN A 193 -22.65 5.43 -1.96
CA ASN A 193 -23.35 6.04 -3.07
C ASN A 193 -22.50 7.19 -3.65
N VAL A 194 -21.41 6.88 -4.34
CA VAL A 194 -20.69 7.85 -5.17
C VAL A 194 -21.36 7.81 -6.53
N PHE A 195 -22.45 8.56 -6.63
CA PHE A 195 -23.14 8.85 -7.88
C PHE A 195 -22.14 9.53 -8.85
N ALA A 196 -21.72 8.82 -9.89
CA ALA A 196 -21.20 9.43 -11.10
C ALA A 196 -22.20 9.15 -12.23
N TRP A 197 -23.22 10.02 -12.30
CA TRP A 197 -24.09 10.24 -13.46
C TRP A 197 -24.51 9.01 -14.29
N GLY A 198 -25.44 8.23 -13.77
CA GLY A 198 -26.16 7.20 -14.54
C GLY A 198 -27.54 6.97 -13.95
N LYS A 199 -28.57 7.25 -14.74
CA LYS A 199 -30.00 7.28 -14.40
C LYS A 199 -30.46 5.98 -13.73
N ASN A 200 -30.99 6.07 -12.50
CA ASN A 200 -31.77 5.01 -11.87
C ASN A 200 -32.95 4.64 -12.77
N ILE A 201 -33.02 3.38 -13.18
CA ILE A 201 -34.25 2.77 -13.68
C ILE A 201 -34.58 1.63 -12.72
N HIS A 202 -35.57 1.87 -11.87
CA HIS A 202 -36.33 0.81 -11.25
C HIS A 202 -37.19 0.12 -12.32
N GLY A 203 -37.14 -1.20 -12.32
CA GLY A 203 -37.99 -2.13 -13.04
C GLY A 203 -37.71 -3.52 -12.50
#